data_AF-A0A7X5Q8C5-F1
#
_entry.id   AF-A0A7X5Q8C5-F1
#
_cell.length_a   1.000
_cell.length_b   1.000
_cell.length_c   1.000
_cell.angle_alpha   90.00
_cell.angle_beta   90.00
_cell.angle_gamma   90.00
#
_symmetry.space_group_name_H-M   'P 1'
#
loop_
_entity.id
_entity.type
_entity.pdbx_description
1 polymer ?
#
loop_
_entity_poly.entity_id
_entity_poly.type
_entity_poly.pdbx_seq_one_letter_code
_entity_poly.pdbx_strand_id
1 'polypeptide(L)' 'MRILNEDNDKKIDCVSIFLTRDEAIQMIGFLKDLMNNPKNHHAHLSSGDYQKEITLCLYDLQDIESFHPRAKKLILKDE' A
#
# COMPACT_ATOMS: atom_id res chain seq x y z
N MET A 1 5.07 10.15 -0.01
CA MET A 1 3.94 9.22 0.15
C MET A 1 3.13 9.28 -1.14
N ARG A 2 2.71 8.13 -1.66
CA ARG A 2 1.91 8.00 -2.87
C ARG A 2 0.68 7.19 -2.51
N ILE A 3 -0.51 7.66 -2.88
CA ILE A 3 -1.77 6.97 -2.60
C ILE A 3 -2.48 6.78 -3.94
N LEU A 4 -2.84 5.54 -4.23
CA LEU A 4 -3.54 5.17 -5.45
C LEU A 4 -4.97 4.76 -5.11
N ASN A 5 -5.94 5.27 -5.85
CA ASN A 5 -7.25 4.68 -5.91
C ASN A 5 -7.20 3.48 -6.87
N GLU A 6 -7.27 2.26 -6.33
CA GLU A 6 -7.19 1.04 -7.16
C GLU A 6 -8.42 0.80 -8.05
N ASP A 7 -9.56 1.44 -7.78
CA ASP A 7 -10.79 1.28 -8.57
C ASP A 7 -10.75 2.10 -9.87
N ASN A 8 -10.04 3.23 -9.88
CA ASN A 8 -10.06 4.18 -11.01
C ASN A 8 -8.69 4.69 -11.44
N ASP A 9 -7.61 4.14 -10.89
CA ASP A 9 -6.21 4.48 -11.18
C ASP A 9 -5.88 5.98 -11.02
N LYS A 10 -6.64 6.72 -10.20
CA LYS A 10 -6.34 8.12 -9.90
C LYS A 10 -5.50 8.22 -8.64
N LYS A 11 -4.53 9.14 -8.67
CA LYS A 11 -3.83 9.56 -7.46
C LYS A 11 -4.79 10.23 -6.47
N ILE A 12 -4.50 10.03 -5.19
CA ILE A 12 -5.17 10.72 -4.08
C ILE A 12 -4.12 11.50 -3.32
N ASP A 13 -4.35 12.80 -3.13
CA ASP A 13 -3.41 13.66 -2.41
C ASP A 13 -3.68 13.70 -0.89
N CYS A 14 -4.90 13.38 -0.47
CA CYS A 14 -5.33 13.41 0.93
C CYS A 14 -6.24 12.22 1.25
N VAL A 15 -5.91 11.48 2.30
CA VAL A 15 -6.71 10.34 2.80
C VAL A 15 -6.77 10.37 4.32
N SER A 16 -7.91 9.97 4.89
CA SER A 16 -8.03 9.66 6.32
C SER A 16 -8.28 8.17 6.48
N ILE A 17 -7.44 7.51 7.28
CA ILE A 17 -7.54 6.08 7.55
C ILE A 17 -8.11 5.91 8.96
N PHE A 18 -9.26 5.23 9.05
CA PHE A 18 -9.92 4.91 10.31
C PHE A 18 -9.77 3.42 10.57
N LEU A 19 -9.03 3.08 11.63
CA LEU A 19 -8.77 1.70 12.01
C LEU A 19 -9.35 1.44 13.40
N THR A 20 -9.90 0.25 13.57
CA THR A 20 -10.06 -0.34 14.90
C THR A 20 -8.68 -0.61 15.52
N ARG A 21 -8.66 -0.88 16.83
CA ARG A 21 -7.42 -1.23 17.53
C ARG A 21 -6.74 -2.46 16.90
N ASP A 22 -7.51 -3.47 16.54
CA ASP A 22 -6.97 -4.72 15.99
C ASP A 22 -6.39 -4.52 14.59
N GLU A 23 -7.07 -3.75 13.74
CA GLU A 23 -6.57 -3.38 12.41
C GLU A 23 -5.28 -2.53 12.53
N ALA A 24 -5.19 -1.63 13.52
CA ALA A 24 -3.97 -0.87 13.77
C ALA A 24 -2.80 -1.78 14.21
N ILE A 25 -3.06 -2.80 15.03
CA ILE A 25 -2.04 -3.79 15.44
C ILE A 25 -1.60 -4.62 14.23
N GLN A 26 -2.53 -5.07 13.38
CA GLN A 26 -2.22 -5.78 12.15
C GLN A 26 -1.36 -4.91 11.21
N MET A 27 -1.72 -3.64 11.04
CA MET A 27 -0.95 -2.69 10.23
C MET A 27 0.51 -2.59 10.69
N ILE A 28 0.74 -2.49 12.01
CA ILE A 28 2.10 -2.49 12.58
C ILE A 28 2.84 -3.79 12.25
N GLY A 29 2.15 -4.92 12.35
CA GLY A 29 2.71 -6.24 11.97
C GLY A 29 3.15 -6.28 10.52
N PHE A 30 2.28 -5.87 9.59
CA PHE A 30 2.58 -5.83 8.16
C PHE A 30 3.72 -4.87 7.83
N LEU A 31 3.73 -3.67 8.40
CA LEU A 31 4.83 -2.73 8.16
C LEU A 31 6.18 -3.28 8.66
N LYS A 32 6.19 -3.95 9.82
CA LYS A 32 7.40 -4.61 10.33
C LYS A 32 7.86 -5.72 9.41
N ASP A 33 6.94 -6.54 8.91
CA ASP A 33 7.28 -7.61 7.96
C ASP A 33 7.85 -7.05 6.65
N LEU A 34 7.20 -6.05 6.06
CA LEU A 34 7.69 -5.38 4.84
C LEU A 34 9.09 -4.80 5.00
N MET A 35 9.39 -4.19 6.16
CA MET A 35 10.73 -3.66 6.44
C MET A 35 11.79 -4.76 6.60
N ASN A 36 11.43 -5.91 7.17
CA ASN A 36 12.35 -7.01 7.41
C ASN A 36 12.53 -7.92 6.17
N ASN A 37 11.51 -7.97 5.31
CA ASN A 37 11.43 -8.83 4.12
C ASN A 37 11.11 -7.99 2.87
N PRO A 38 12.02 -7.13 2.38
CA PRO A 38 11.75 -6.18 1.30
C PRO A 38 11.42 -6.82 -0.07
N LYS A 39 11.62 -8.14 -0.21
CA LYS A 39 11.15 -8.91 -1.38
C LYS A 39 9.62 -9.02 -1.45
N ASN A 40 8.94 -8.92 -0.31
CA ASN A 40 7.50 -8.78 -0.27
C ASN A 40 7.19 -7.31 -0.50
N HIS A 41 6.94 -6.93 -1.76
CA HIS A 41 6.73 -5.53 -2.13
C HIS A 41 5.48 -4.91 -1.49
N HIS A 42 4.53 -5.74 -1.04
CA HIS A 42 3.27 -5.29 -0.51
C HIS A 42 2.64 -6.24 0.51
N ALA A 43 1.74 -5.69 1.33
CA ALA A 43 0.88 -6.41 2.27
C ALA A 43 -0.55 -5.83 2.21
N HIS A 44 -1.54 -6.66 2.50
CA HIS A 44 -2.94 -6.29 2.43
C HIS A 44 -3.55 -6.28 3.84
N LEU A 45 -4.09 -5.12 4.25
CA LEU A 45 -4.85 -4.97 5.48
C LEU A 45 -6.33 -4.91 5.13
N SER A 46 -7.08 -5.96 5.47
CA SER A 46 -8.52 -6.02 5.22
C SER A 46 -9.32 -5.72 6.49
N SER A 47 -10.54 -5.21 6.33
CA SER A 47 -11.51 -5.11 7.42
C SER A 47 -11.93 -6.49 7.91
N GLY A 48 -12.49 -6.58 9.13
CA GLY A 48 -12.91 -7.86 9.72
C GLY A 48 -13.97 -8.64 8.92
N ASP A 49 -14.73 -7.96 8.05
CA ASP A 49 -15.71 -8.54 7.12
C ASP A 49 -15.16 -8.72 5.69
N TYR A 50 -13.89 -8.39 5.46
CA TYR A 50 -13.18 -8.46 4.18
C TYR A 50 -13.81 -7.64 3.04
N GLN A 51 -14.65 -6.65 3.36
CA GLN A 51 -15.28 -5.78 2.34
C GLN A 51 -14.40 -4.59 1.96
N LYS A 52 -13.44 -4.21 2.81
CA LYS A 52 -12.52 -3.09 2.59
C LYS A 52 -11.09 -3.57 2.74
N GLU A 53 -10.19 -2.99 1.94
CA GLU A 53 -8.77 -3.33 1.95
C GLU A 53 -7.91 -2.07 1.79
N ILE A 54 -6.77 -2.07 2.46
CA ILE A 54 -5.68 -1.12 2.28
C ILE A 54 -4.43 -1.92 1.92
N THR A 55 -3.90 -1.69 0.72
CA THR A 55 -2.61 -2.24 0.33
C THR A 55 -1.47 -1.33 0.79
N LEU A 56 -0.52 -1.88 1.52
CA LEU A 56 0.69 -1.21 1.99
C LEU A 56 1.86 -1.71 1.14
N CYS A 57 2.58 -0.80 0.49
CA CYS A 57 3.73 -1.15 -0.34
C CYS A 57 5.01 -0.48 0.16
N LEU A 58 6.12 -1.21 0.09
CA LEU A 58 7.47 -0.65 0.23
C LEU A 58 8.18 -0.76 -1.11
N TYR A 59 8.71 0.35 -1.61
CA TYR A 59 9.36 0.40 -2.91
C TYR A 59 10.79 0.97 -2.80
N ASP A 60 11.69 0.44 -3.62
CA ASP A 60 12.99 1.02 -3.98
C ASP A 60 12.94 1.31 -5.49
N LEU A 61 13.49 2.45 -5.91
CA LEU A 61 13.59 2.80 -7.33
C LEU A 61 14.43 1.79 -8.12
N GLN A 62 15.35 1.08 -7.46
CA GLN A 62 16.15 0.02 -8.08
C GLN A 62 15.33 -1.22 -8.48
N ASP A 63 14.19 -1.45 -7.82
CA ASP A 63 13.29 -2.58 -8.07
C ASP A 63 11.91 -2.12 -8.56
N ILE A 64 11.85 -0.94 -9.18
CA ILE A 64 10.57 -0.41 -9.64
C ILE A 64 9.94 -1.29 -10.72
N GLU A 65 10.74 -2.02 -11.49
CA GLU A 65 10.25 -2.78 -12.65
C GLU A 65 9.33 -3.95 -12.29
N SER A 66 9.45 -4.49 -11.07
CA SER A 66 8.59 -5.56 -10.55
C SER A 66 7.17 -5.09 -10.21
N PHE A 67 6.94 -3.78 -10.14
CA PHE A 67 5.63 -3.21 -9.82
C PHE A 67 4.68 -3.18 -11.01
N HIS A 68 3.38 -3.28 -10.71
CA HIS A 68 2.31 -3.11 -11.71
C HIS A 68 2.41 -1.73 -12.39
N PRO A 69 2.14 -1.61 -13.71
CA PRO A 69 2.29 -0.35 -14.45
C PRO A 69 1.62 0.88 -13.81
N ARG A 70 0.43 0.70 -13.20
CA ARG A 70 -0.27 1.77 -12.48
C ARG A 70 0.51 2.30 -11.28
N ALA A 71 1.11 1.41 -10.48
CA ALA A 71 1.93 1.79 -9.34
C ALA A 71 3.22 2.45 -9.81
N LYS A 72 3.83 1.97 -10.91
CA LYS A 72 5.00 2.61 -11.53
C LYS A 72 4.68 4.04 -11.99
N LYS A 73 3.53 4.24 -12.62
CA LYS A 73 3.07 5.57 -13.06
C LYS A 73 2.95 6.52 -11.86
N LEU A 74 2.31 6.07 -10.78
CA LEU A 74 2.17 6.89 -9.58
C LEU A 74 3.53 7.16 -8.90
N ILE A 75 4.39 6.16 -8.78
CA ILE A 75 5.70 6.31 -8.11
C ILE A 75 6.61 7.24 -8.91
N LEU A 76 6.72 7.05 -10.23
CA LEU A 76 7.67 7.76 -11.09
C LEU A 76 7.16 9.12 -11.57
N LYS A 77 5.85 9.26 -11.79
CA LYS A 77 5.25 10.45 -12.40
C LYS A 77 4.30 11.20 -11.48
N ASP A 78 3.93 10.63 -10.34
CA ASP A 78 2.91 11.19 -9.45
C ASP A 78 1.56 11.40 -10.19
N GLU A 79 1.18 10.41 -11.00
CA GLU A 79 -0.01 10.35 -11.87
C GLU A 79 -0.69 8.97 -11.85
#